data_AF-A0A7G9R2T5-F1
#
_entry.id   AF-A0A7G9R2T5-F1
#
_cell.length_a   1.000
_cell.length_b   1.000
_cell.length_c   1.000
_cell.angle_alpha   90.00
_cell.angle_beta   90.00
_cell.angle_gamma   90.00
#
_symmetry.space_group_name_H-M   'P 1'
#
loop_
_entity.id
_entity.type
_entity.pdbx_description
1 polymer ?
#
loop_
_entity_poly.entity_id
_entity_poly.type
_entity_poly.pdbx_seq_one_letter_code
_entity_poly.pdbx_strand_id
1 'polypeptide(L)'
;MIDDVSLAWFGLHAVTFVALTLHKRTNAWALLAAVFVVLSVGIRLSIPVDAVRDFSPYYAAFQQVQVGSIPRELFFEPYRLVLFQAILMLDGLDSHQQIALIYYLHFIVVTGFFLWLAYLTNVSPQVKVVLFLTFYPVMALVWIQAGAAYVAACFLFLVVGNRSKFGLTHYLLPLFHASLAPLVVAMKVKDLRPIGKVLAVGVMAIVGYFALESSYAQYIVGTLSYYAQTADQRTSDSFLLLYVASILTYLVLAAISIDFRKNFPILVLMGVYVGAYQINPVVGTRLFPLVLIACIAQRIDIPRRVPVTLLLALVYVPVYFVRFHQVLSGV
;
A
#
# COMPACT_ATOMS: atom_id res chain seq x y z
N MET A 1 12.49 23.08 -1.79
CA MET A 1 13.82 22.65 -1.32
C MET A 1 13.56 21.54 -0.31
N ILE A 2 13.97 20.30 -0.56
CA ILE A 2 14.08 19.35 0.54
C ILE A 2 15.37 19.74 1.21
N ASP A 3 15.29 20.29 2.41
CA ASP A 3 16.49 20.62 3.16
C ASP A 3 17.15 19.30 3.58
N ASP A 4 18.49 19.24 3.57
CA ASP A 4 19.30 18.06 3.94
C ASP A 4 18.86 17.41 5.26
N VAL A 5 18.21 18.21 6.13
CA VAL A 5 17.52 17.80 7.34
C VAL A 5 16.52 16.67 7.09
N SER A 6 15.63 16.77 6.11
CA SER A 6 14.62 15.73 5.85
C SER A 6 15.24 14.39 5.42
N LEU A 7 16.37 14.43 4.73
CA LEU A 7 17.13 13.24 4.33
C LEU A 7 17.70 12.51 5.54
N ALA A 8 18.34 13.28 6.45
CA ALA A 8 18.90 12.76 7.68
C ALA A 8 17.80 12.14 8.57
N TRP A 9 16.63 12.77 8.65
CA TRP A 9 15.51 12.27 9.44
C TRP A 9 14.97 10.93 8.93
N PHE A 10 14.80 10.79 7.61
CA PHE A 10 14.33 9.54 7.02
C PHE A 10 15.37 8.41 7.15
N GLY A 11 16.66 8.73 6.95
CA GLY A 11 17.75 7.77 7.19
C GLY A 11 17.77 7.28 8.64
N LEU A 12 17.67 8.21 9.60
CA LEU A 12 17.62 7.87 11.03
C LEU A 12 16.37 7.07 11.39
N HIS A 13 15.23 7.39 10.77
CA HIS A 13 13.97 6.66 10.95
C HIS A 13 14.08 5.21 10.47
N ALA A 14 14.68 4.99 9.29
CA ALA A 14 14.93 3.65 8.77
C ALA A 14 15.92 2.84 9.63
N VAL A 15 17.02 3.46 10.06
CA VAL A 15 18.00 2.83 10.97
C VAL A 15 17.33 2.44 12.29
N THR A 16 16.48 3.31 12.83
CA THR A 16 15.74 3.05 14.07
C THR A 16 14.77 1.87 13.89
N PHE A 17 14.09 1.78 12.75
CA PHE A 17 13.24 0.63 12.45
C PHE A 17 14.04 -0.68 12.37
N VAL A 18 15.20 -0.67 11.71
CA VAL A 18 16.09 -1.83 11.68
C VAL A 18 16.48 -2.24 13.10
N ALA A 19 16.91 -1.29 13.94
CA ALA A 19 17.25 -1.54 15.34
C ALA A 19 16.07 -2.14 16.13
N LEU A 20 14.85 -1.64 15.93
CA LEU A 20 13.63 -2.20 16.54
C LEU A 20 13.40 -3.66 16.18
N THR A 21 13.66 -4.04 14.93
CA THR A 21 13.48 -5.43 14.47
C THR A 21 14.52 -6.39 15.05
N LEU A 22 15.73 -5.89 15.35
CA LEU A 22 16.85 -6.68 15.87
C LEU A 22 16.81 -6.81 17.39
N HIS A 23 16.45 -5.73 18.10
CA HIS A 23 16.45 -5.66 19.58
C HIS A 23 15.06 -5.91 20.19
N LYS A 24 14.22 -6.71 19.53
CA LYS A 24 12.92 -7.11 20.07
C LYS A 24 13.11 -7.82 21.42
N ARG A 25 12.45 -7.34 22.48
CA ARG A 25 12.50 -7.84 23.87
C ARG A 25 13.69 -7.39 24.73
N THR A 26 14.46 -6.39 24.31
CA THR A 26 15.38 -5.71 25.23
C THR A 26 14.70 -4.50 25.86
N ASN A 27 15.22 -4.03 27.00
CA ASN A 27 14.78 -2.76 27.60
C ASN A 27 14.96 -1.57 26.63
N ALA A 28 15.90 -1.68 25.68
CA ALA A 28 16.12 -0.67 24.65
C ALA A 28 14.98 -0.61 23.62
N TRP A 29 14.12 -1.64 23.50
CA TRP A 29 13.04 -1.65 22.51
C TRP A 29 12.04 -0.51 22.74
N ALA A 30 11.66 -0.25 24.00
CA ALA A 30 10.72 0.83 24.34
C ALA A 30 11.29 2.21 23.97
N LEU A 31 12.58 2.42 24.25
CA LEU A 31 13.28 3.64 23.86
C LEU A 31 13.35 3.78 22.33
N LEU A 32 13.74 2.72 21.62
CA LEU A 32 13.78 2.73 20.15
C LEU A 32 12.39 2.96 19.54
N ALA A 33 11.33 2.46 20.18
CA ALA A 33 9.96 2.65 19.72
C ALA A 33 9.52 4.12 19.90
N ALA A 34 9.86 4.71 21.04
CA ALA A 34 9.64 6.14 21.28
C ALA A 34 10.40 7.01 20.26
N VAL A 35 11.69 6.72 20.03
CA VAL A 35 12.49 7.42 19.02
C VAL A 35 11.88 7.26 17.62
N PHE A 36 11.46 6.04 17.26
CA PHE A 36 10.79 5.78 15.98
C PHE A 36 9.51 6.61 15.82
N VAL A 37 8.68 6.71 16.85
CA VAL A 37 7.46 7.52 16.84
C VAL A 37 7.79 9.00 16.70
N VAL A 38 8.75 9.53 17.46
CA VAL A 38 9.17 10.94 17.37
C VAL A 38 9.66 11.28 15.97
N LEU A 39 10.51 10.44 15.39
CA LEU A 39 10.99 10.60 14.01
C LEU A 39 9.85 10.52 13.00
N SER A 40 8.93 9.56 13.19
CA SER A 40 7.74 9.41 12.35
C SER A 40 6.90 10.69 12.34
N VAL A 41 6.65 11.26 13.54
CA VAL A 41 5.86 12.48 13.71
C VAL A 41 6.58 13.67 13.09
N GLY A 42 7.89 13.82 13.30
CA GLY A 42 8.64 14.93 12.68
C GLY A 42 8.64 14.87 11.15
N ILE A 43 8.84 13.69 10.56
CA ILE A 43 8.71 13.49 9.10
C ILE A 43 7.27 13.79 8.63
N ARG A 44 6.27 13.42 9.42
CA ARG A 44 4.85 13.67 9.10
C ARG A 44 4.52 15.16 9.13
N LEU A 45 5.05 15.90 10.09
CA LEU A 45 4.83 17.34 10.23
C LEU A 45 5.60 18.17 9.20
N SER A 46 6.68 17.66 8.60
CA SER A 46 7.41 18.36 7.55
C SER A 46 6.71 18.34 6.18
N ILE A 47 5.63 17.56 6.04
CA ILE A 47 4.84 17.47 4.82
C ILE A 47 3.48 18.13 5.07
N PRO A 48 3.15 19.23 4.38
CA PRO A 48 1.85 19.88 4.53
C PRO A 48 0.73 18.98 3.98
N VAL A 49 -0.44 19.04 4.61
CA VAL A 49 -1.63 18.26 4.23
C VAL A 49 -1.98 18.51 2.75
N ASP A 50 -1.92 19.77 2.33
CA ASP A 50 -2.29 20.21 0.98
C ASP A 50 -1.29 19.82 -0.12
N ALA A 51 -0.06 19.45 0.23
CA ALA A 51 0.89 18.92 -0.75
C ALA A 51 0.51 17.51 -1.23
N VAL A 52 -0.35 16.80 -0.49
CA VAL A 52 -0.85 15.49 -0.91
C VAL A 52 -2.03 15.69 -1.85
N ARG A 53 -1.69 15.89 -3.14
CA ARG A 53 -2.63 16.05 -4.27
C ARG A 53 -3.68 14.92 -4.37
N ASP A 54 -3.39 13.80 -3.74
CA ASP A 54 -4.31 12.68 -3.57
C ASP A 54 -5.60 13.10 -2.81
N PHE A 55 -5.70 14.24 -2.12
CA PHE A 55 -6.94 14.68 -1.45
C PHE A 55 -7.87 15.56 -2.28
N SER A 56 -7.41 16.15 -3.39
CA SER A 56 -8.23 17.08 -4.19
C SER A 56 -9.54 16.45 -4.71
N PRO A 57 -9.55 15.22 -5.25
CA PRO A 57 -10.80 14.54 -5.62
C PRO A 57 -11.73 14.25 -4.42
N TYR A 58 -11.18 14.17 -3.21
CA TYR A 58 -11.95 13.87 -2.00
C TYR A 58 -12.67 15.09 -1.44
N TYR A 59 -12.11 16.28 -1.60
CA TYR A 59 -12.84 17.53 -1.30
C TYR A 59 -14.13 17.61 -2.13
N ALA A 60 -14.07 17.25 -3.41
CA ALA A 60 -15.24 17.21 -4.29
C ALA A 60 -16.24 16.10 -3.90
N ALA A 61 -15.74 14.91 -3.53
CA ALA A 61 -16.59 13.82 -3.04
C ALA A 61 -17.28 14.16 -1.70
N PHE A 62 -16.60 14.86 -0.79
CA PHE A 62 -17.16 15.31 0.50
C PHE A 62 -18.39 16.20 0.31
N GLN A 63 -18.30 17.15 -0.63
CA GLN A 63 -19.41 18.03 -0.97
C GLN A 63 -20.60 17.26 -1.56
N GLN A 64 -20.34 16.24 -2.39
CA GLN A 64 -21.40 15.39 -2.96
C GLN A 64 -22.12 14.54 -1.89
N VAL A 65 -21.37 13.98 -0.93
CA VAL A 65 -21.94 13.23 0.20
C VAL A 65 -22.82 14.12 1.08
N GLN A 66 -22.37 15.35 1.36
CA GLN A 66 -23.14 16.32 2.17
C GLN A 66 -24.50 16.69 1.55
N VAL A 67 -24.62 16.66 0.22
CA VAL A 67 -25.87 16.94 -0.50
C VAL A 67 -26.75 15.67 -0.66
N GLY A 68 -26.39 14.56 0.00
CA GLY A 68 -27.18 13.33 0.03
C GLY A 68 -27.01 12.43 -1.19
N SER A 69 -26.03 12.70 -2.05
CA SER A 69 -25.67 11.82 -3.16
C SER A 69 -24.57 10.85 -2.74
N ILE A 70 -24.56 9.62 -3.28
CA ILE A 70 -23.47 8.66 -3.06
C ILE A 70 -22.48 8.81 -4.22
N PRO A 71 -21.31 9.46 -4.03
CA PRO A 71 -20.29 9.54 -5.07
C PRO A 71 -19.89 8.16 -5.59
N ARG A 72 -19.66 8.06 -6.90
CA ARG A 72 -19.32 6.80 -7.56
C ARG A 72 -17.97 6.25 -7.09
N GLU A 73 -17.09 7.12 -6.63
CA GLU A 73 -15.78 6.85 -6.04
C GLU A 73 -15.88 5.91 -4.83
N LEU A 74 -17.00 5.95 -4.09
CA LEU A 74 -17.20 5.16 -2.87
C LEU A 74 -17.38 3.66 -3.12
N PHE A 75 -17.69 3.25 -4.36
CA PHE A 75 -17.75 1.83 -4.72
C PHE A 75 -16.37 1.16 -4.76
N PHE A 76 -15.29 1.94 -4.90
CA PHE A 76 -13.92 1.40 -4.88
C PHE A 76 -13.33 1.30 -3.47
N GLU A 77 -13.82 2.14 -2.55
CA GLU A 77 -13.25 2.28 -1.21
C GLU A 77 -14.36 2.37 -0.14
N PRO A 78 -15.21 1.32 0.02
CA PRO A 78 -16.42 1.40 0.85
C PRO A 78 -16.16 1.79 2.31
N TYR A 79 -15.01 1.41 2.88
CA TYR A 79 -14.62 1.80 4.24
C TYR A 79 -14.56 3.32 4.45
N ARG A 80 -14.33 4.09 3.37
CA ARG A 80 -14.23 5.55 3.45
C ARG A 80 -15.57 6.22 3.64
N LEU A 81 -16.67 5.65 3.13
CA LEU A 81 -18.00 6.16 3.42
C LEU A 81 -18.25 6.16 4.93
N VAL A 82 -17.91 5.04 5.59
CA VAL A 82 -18.05 4.91 7.04
C VAL A 82 -17.16 5.93 7.76
N LEU A 83 -15.92 6.11 7.30
CA LEU A 83 -15.00 7.08 7.88
C LEU A 83 -15.49 8.54 7.68
N PHE A 84 -16.00 8.87 6.50
CA PHE A 84 -16.56 10.18 6.19
C PHE A 84 -17.78 10.48 7.06
N GLN A 85 -18.71 9.52 7.19
CA GLN A 85 -19.87 9.67 8.05
C GLN A 85 -19.46 9.86 9.52
N ALA A 86 -18.50 9.07 10.02
CA ALA A 86 -18.01 9.21 11.39
C ALA A 86 -17.37 10.57 11.67
N ILE A 87 -16.71 11.17 10.68
CA ILE A 87 -16.07 12.48 10.83
C ILE A 87 -17.06 13.63 10.64
N LEU A 88 -18.06 13.47 9.77
CA LEU A 88 -19.17 14.42 9.64
C LEU A 88 -20.00 14.53 10.93
N MET A 89 -20.01 13.49 11.78
CA MET A 89 -20.61 13.54 13.12
C MET A 89 -19.84 14.42 14.12
N LEU A 90 -18.62 14.84 13.78
CA LEU A 90 -17.84 15.80 14.58
C LEU A 90 -18.25 17.21 14.13
N ASP A 91 -19.35 17.70 14.71
CA ASP A 91 -19.90 19.02 14.40
C ASP A 91 -18.85 20.13 14.59
N GLY A 92 -18.84 21.09 13.65
CA GLY A 92 -18.04 22.32 13.75
C GLY A 92 -16.68 22.31 13.03
N LEU A 93 -16.27 21.22 12.40
CA LEU A 93 -15.05 21.17 11.58
C LEU A 93 -15.35 21.56 10.12
N ASP A 94 -14.47 22.36 9.52
CA ASP A 94 -14.50 22.58 8.07
C ASP A 94 -13.93 21.37 7.29
N SER A 95 -14.11 21.35 5.96
CA SER A 95 -13.68 20.23 5.13
C SER A 95 -12.17 20.00 5.12
N HIS A 96 -11.37 21.04 5.32
CA HIS A 96 -9.91 20.94 5.41
C HIS A 96 -9.48 20.25 6.70
N GLN A 97 -10.06 20.66 7.82
CA GLN A 97 -9.85 20.06 9.13
C GLN A 97 -10.30 18.59 9.17
N GLN A 98 -11.43 18.27 8.55
CA GLN A 98 -11.92 16.89 8.43
C GLN A 98 -10.94 16.00 7.65
N ILE A 99 -10.38 16.50 6.55
CA ILE A 99 -9.38 15.79 5.76
C ILE A 99 -8.06 15.65 6.53
N ALA A 100 -7.61 16.70 7.22
CA ALA A 100 -6.45 16.63 8.09
C ALA A 100 -6.63 15.58 9.20
N LEU A 101 -7.84 15.41 9.75
CA LEU A 101 -8.11 14.37 10.75
C LEU A 101 -7.97 12.96 10.16
N ILE A 102 -8.55 12.69 8.98
CA ILE A 102 -8.38 11.41 8.26
C ILE A 102 -6.90 11.12 8.04
N TYR A 103 -6.18 12.16 7.64
CA TYR A 103 -4.76 12.12 7.34
C TYR A 103 -3.92 11.68 8.54
N TYR A 104 -4.13 12.29 9.70
CA TYR A 104 -3.42 11.93 10.93
C TYR A 104 -3.86 10.58 11.48
N LEU A 105 -5.15 10.24 11.40
CA LEU A 105 -5.63 8.92 11.82
C LEU A 105 -4.97 7.81 11.00
N HIS A 106 -4.89 7.99 9.68
CA HIS A 106 -4.21 7.06 8.80
C HIS A 106 -2.74 6.89 9.18
N PHE A 107 -2.05 8.01 9.37
CA PHE A 107 -0.65 8.01 9.81
C PHE A 107 -0.48 7.22 11.11
N ILE A 108 -1.32 7.44 12.11
CA ILE A 108 -1.31 6.70 13.38
C ILE A 108 -1.48 5.19 13.14
N VAL A 109 -2.45 4.79 12.31
CA VAL A 109 -2.71 3.38 11.98
C VAL A 109 -1.50 2.72 11.31
N VAL A 110 -0.89 3.39 10.32
CA VAL A 110 0.28 2.85 9.60
C VAL A 110 1.49 2.77 10.53
N THR A 111 1.78 3.81 11.32
CA THR A 111 2.90 3.80 12.28
C THR A 111 2.71 2.73 13.35
N GLY A 112 1.51 2.61 13.90
CA GLY A 112 1.16 1.55 14.86
C GLY A 112 1.33 0.14 14.27
N PHE A 113 0.91 -0.06 13.01
CA PHE A 113 1.13 -1.32 12.31
C PHE A 113 2.62 -1.68 12.17
N PHE A 114 3.48 -0.71 11.85
CA PHE A 114 4.91 -0.98 11.71
C PHE A 114 5.60 -1.25 13.05
N LEU A 115 5.18 -0.59 14.13
CA LEU A 115 5.62 -0.95 15.48
C LEU A 115 5.21 -2.38 15.85
N TRP A 116 3.96 -2.75 15.58
CA TRP A 116 3.47 -4.11 15.77
C TRP A 116 4.24 -5.13 14.93
N LEU A 117 4.46 -4.85 13.64
CA LEU A 117 5.25 -5.68 12.74
C LEU A 117 6.69 -5.84 13.24
N ALA A 118 7.32 -4.77 13.73
CA ALA A 118 8.66 -4.81 14.32
C ALA A 118 8.72 -5.75 15.54
N TYR A 119 7.66 -5.81 16.35
CA TYR A 119 7.57 -6.69 17.52
C TYR A 119 7.38 -8.18 17.18
N LEU A 120 6.72 -8.51 16.05
CA LEU A 120 6.39 -9.91 15.70
C LEU A 120 7.59 -10.86 15.66
N THR A 121 7.48 -12.05 16.23
CA THR A 121 8.59 -13.03 16.21
C THR A 121 8.56 -13.99 15.03
N ASN A 122 7.38 -14.20 14.46
CA ASN A 122 7.10 -15.15 13.37
C ASN A 122 7.35 -14.60 11.96
N VAL A 123 7.88 -13.37 11.84
CA VAL A 123 8.28 -12.75 10.58
C VAL A 123 9.78 -12.46 10.66
N SER A 124 10.53 -12.82 9.62
CA SER A 124 11.98 -12.58 9.59
C SER A 124 12.28 -11.07 9.59
N PRO A 125 13.34 -10.62 10.28
CA PRO A 125 13.72 -9.19 10.29
C PRO A 125 13.88 -8.60 8.89
N GLN A 126 14.42 -9.38 7.95
CA GLN A 126 14.64 -8.97 6.57
C GLN A 126 13.31 -8.63 5.87
N VAL A 127 12.30 -9.49 6.00
CA VAL A 127 10.96 -9.23 5.42
C VAL A 127 10.39 -7.94 6.01
N LYS A 128 10.52 -7.71 7.32
CA LYS A 128 10.03 -6.48 7.96
C LYS A 128 10.72 -5.24 7.43
N VAL A 129 12.04 -5.29 7.28
CA VAL A 129 12.82 -4.16 6.77
C VAL A 129 12.46 -3.87 5.32
N VAL A 130 12.35 -4.90 4.46
CA VAL A 130 11.90 -4.72 3.08
C VAL A 130 10.51 -4.10 3.03
N LEU A 131 9.56 -4.60 3.81
CA LEU A 131 8.22 -4.02 3.89
C LEU A 131 8.26 -2.60 4.37
N PHE A 132 9.02 -2.30 5.42
CA PHE A 132 9.13 -0.96 5.93
C PHE A 132 9.67 0.00 4.89
N LEU A 133 10.78 -0.34 4.24
CA LEU A 133 11.41 0.51 3.23
C LEU A 133 10.53 0.72 1.98
N THR A 134 9.68 -0.27 1.65
CA THR A 134 8.82 -0.21 0.46
C THR A 134 7.40 0.32 0.73
N PHE A 135 6.85 0.09 1.92
CA PHE A 135 5.47 0.46 2.25
C PHE A 135 5.38 1.66 3.17
N TYR A 136 6.25 1.79 4.18
CA TYR A 136 6.06 2.86 5.16
C TYR A 136 6.03 4.25 4.51
N PRO A 137 7.00 4.62 3.64
CA PRO A 137 7.02 5.96 3.05
C PRO A 137 5.80 6.17 2.15
N VAL A 138 5.45 5.13 1.41
CA VAL A 138 4.30 5.16 0.51
C VAL A 138 3.01 5.32 1.30
N MET A 139 2.72 4.45 2.26
CA MET A 139 1.44 4.40 2.95
C MET A 139 1.30 5.53 3.98
N ALA A 140 2.35 5.82 4.76
CA ALA A 140 2.27 6.82 5.82
C ALA A 140 2.37 8.26 5.30
N LEU A 141 3.05 8.47 4.15
CA LEU A 141 3.43 9.81 3.71
C LEU A 141 2.84 10.22 2.35
N VAL A 142 2.60 9.27 1.43
CA VAL A 142 2.23 9.59 0.03
C VAL A 142 0.80 9.11 -0.32
N TRP A 143 0.53 7.81 -0.25
CA TRP A 143 -0.73 7.13 -0.60
C TRP A 143 -1.60 6.85 0.61
N ILE A 144 -1.96 7.93 1.28
CA ILE A 144 -2.84 7.92 2.46
C ILE A 144 -4.26 7.48 2.09
N GLN A 145 -4.57 7.48 0.80
CA GLN A 145 -5.76 6.87 0.24
C GLN A 145 -5.90 5.37 0.58
N ALA A 146 -4.88 4.57 0.34
CA ALA A 146 -5.02 3.11 0.35
C ALA A 146 -4.21 2.42 1.44
N GLY A 147 -3.30 3.14 2.11
CA GLY A 147 -2.41 2.60 3.14
C GLY A 147 -3.09 1.84 4.28
N ALA A 148 -4.19 2.35 4.84
CA ALA A 148 -4.92 1.68 5.91
C ALA A 148 -5.54 0.36 5.44
N ALA A 149 -6.04 0.31 4.20
CA ALA A 149 -6.57 -0.91 3.61
C ALA A 149 -5.48 -1.96 3.37
N TYR A 150 -4.29 -1.55 2.88
CA TYR A 150 -3.15 -2.45 2.72
C TYR A 150 -2.60 -2.95 4.06
N VAL A 151 -2.56 -2.09 5.08
CA VAL A 151 -2.20 -2.45 6.46
C VAL A 151 -3.21 -3.46 7.03
N ALA A 152 -4.51 -3.22 6.84
CA ALA A 152 -5.56 -4.15 7.25
C ALA A 152 -5.44 -5.50 6.52
N ALA A 153 -5.13 -5.49 5.22
CA ALA A 153 -4.87 -6.70 4.45
C ALA A 153 -3.69 -7.50 5.00
N CYS A 154 -2.54 -6.84 5.23
CA CYS A 154 -1.39 -7.44 5.90
C CYS A 154 -1.76 -8.06 7.24
N PHE A 155 -2.48 -7.31 8.08
CA PHE A 155 -2.89 -7.75 9.40
C PHE A 155 -3.80 -8.99 9.35
N LEU A 156 -4.85 -8.97 8.52
CA LEU A 156 -5.77 -10.11 8.39
C LEU A 156 -5.06 -11.36 7.88
N PHE A 157 -4.22 -11.24 6.85
CA PHE A 157 -3.46 -12.39 6.34
C PHE A 157 -2.43 -12.93 7.35
N LEU A 158 -1.84 -12.08 8.18
CA LEU A 158 -0.86 -12.47 9.20
C LEU A 158 -1.49 -13.10 10.45
N VAL A 159 -2.55 -12.47 10.97
CA VAL A 159 -3.16 -12.83 12.27
C VAL A 159 -4.26 -13.86 12.09
N VAL A 160 -5.16 -13.65 11.14
CA VAL A 160 -6.32 -14.53 10.94
C VAL A 160 -5.93 -15.78 10.15
N GLY A 161 -5.00 -15.61 9.20
CA GLY A 161 -4.24 -16.67 8.54
C GLY A 161 -5.07 -17.69 7.73
N ASN A 162 -4.37 -18.45 6.88
CA ASN A 162 -4.95 -19.55 6.08
C ASN A 162 -5.32 -20.80 6.92
N ARG A 163 -5.33 -20.73 8.26
CA ARG A 163 -5.47 -21.90 9.14
C ARG A 163 -6.70 -21.89 10.07
N SER A 164 -7.68 -21.00 9.89
CA SER A 164 -8.80 -20.89 10.84
C SER A 164 -10.20 -20.89 10.22
N LYS A 165 -11.21 -21.15 11.07
CA LYS A 165 -12.64 -20.98 10.84
C LYS A 165 -13.02 -19.56 10.36
N PHE A 166 -12.12 -18.60 10.51
CA PHE A 166 -12.28 -17.20 10.06
C PHE A 166 -11.58 -16.91 8.74
N GLY A 167 -11.09 -17.91 8.01
CA GLY A 167 -10.47 -17.73 6.69
C GLY A 167 -11.39 -17.05 5.65
N LEU A 168 -12.69 -16.97 5.93
CA LEU A 168 -13.69 -16.21 5.17
C LEU A 168 -13.52 -14.69 5.27
N THR A 169 -12.89 -14.17 6.32
CA THR A 169 -12.70 -12.71 6.50
C THR A 169 -11.79 -12.11 5.43
N HIS A 170 -10.94 -12.91 4.76
CA HIS A 170 -10.18 -12.44 3.60
C HIS A 170 -11.07 -11.99 2.44
N TYR A 171 -12.27 -12.57 2.29
CA TYR A 171 -13.23 -12.14 1.25
C TYR A 171 -13.88 -10.80 1.57
N LEU A 172 -13.68 -10.26 2.77
CA LEU A 172 -14.11 -8.90 3.13
C LEU A 172 -13.08 -7.85 2.71
N LEU A 173 -11.84 -8.23 2.37
CA LEU A 173 -10.80 -7.28 1.96
C LEU A 173 -11.18 -6.38 0.78
N PRO A 174 -11.88 -6.87 -0.27
CA PRO A 174 -12.36 -6.00 -1.33
C PRO A 174 -13.36 -4.94 -0.87
N LEU A 175 -14.04 -5.14 0.27
CA LEU A 175 -14.90 -4.13 0.89
C LEU A 175 -14.11 -3.01 1.59
N PHE A 176 -12.84 -3.24 1.90
CA PHE A 176 -11.93 -2.18 2.32
C PHE A 176 -11.34 -1.46 1.11
N HIS A 177 -10.93 -2.18 0.08
CA HIS A 177 -10.45 -1.54 -1.14
C HIS A 177 -10.55 -2.52 -2.30
N ALA A 178 -11.20 -2.11 -3.40
CA ALA A 178 -11.45 -2.99 -4.55
C ALA A 178 -10.15 -3.55 -5.16
N SER A 179 -9.05 -2.79 -5.10
CA SER A 179 -7.71 -3.26 -5.53
C SER A 179 -7.15 -4.44 -4.73
N LEU A 180 -7.77 -4.84 -3.61
CA LEU A 180 -7.42 -6.04 -2.85
C LEU A 180 -8.07 -7.30 -3.45
N ALA A 181 -9.04 -7.18 -4.36
CA ALA A 181 -9.67 -8.33 -5.01
C ALA A 181 -8.66 -9.21 -5.78
N PRO A 182 -7.74 -8.67 -6.61
CA PRO A 182 -6.70 -9.47 -7.24
C PRO A 182 -5.87 -10.28 -6.25
N LEU A 183 -5.55 -9.72 -5.07
CA LEU A 183 -4.82 -10.42 -4.01
C LEU A 183 -5.63 -11.60 -3.46
N VAL A 184 -6.91 -11.38 -3.11
CA VAL A 184 -7.78 -12.45 -2.61
C VAL A 184 -7.96 -13.56 -3.64
N VAL A 185 -8.22 -13.19 -4.90
CA VAL A 185 -8.37 -14.12 -6.01
C VAL A 185 -7.09 -14.92 -6.20
N ALA A 186 -5.94 -14.27 -6.36
CA ALA A 186 -4.66 -14.96 -6.56
C ALA A 186 -4.34 -15.94 -5.41
N MET A 187 -4.64 -15.54 -4.17
CA MET A 187 -4.36 -16.33 -2.97
C MET A 187 -5.30 -17.54 -2.79
N LYS A 188 -6.53 -17.47 -3.31
CA LYS A 188 -7.56 -18.52 -3.12
C LYS A 188 -7.75 -19.41 -4.35
N VAL A 189 -7.50 -18.90 -5.56
CA VAL A 189 -7.64 -19.66 -6.81
C VAL A 189 -6.74 -20.89 -6.84
N LYS A 190 -5.58 -20.85 -6.18
CA LYS A 190 -4.66 -22.01 -6.11
C LYS A 190 -5.31 -23.23 -5.43
N ASP A 191 -6.21 -23.01 -4.47
CA ASP A 191 -6.83 -24.06 -3.66
C ASP A 191 -8.12 -24.61 -4.30
N LEU A 192 -8.59 -23.99 -5.40
CA LEU A 192 -9.78 -24.45 -6.12
C LEU A 192 -9.47 -25.69 -6.96
N ARG A 193 -10.43 -26.63 -7.02
CA ARG A 193 -10.43 -27.71 -8.03
C ARG A 193 -10.44 -27.11 -9.44
N PRO A 194 -9.98 -27.82 -10.49
CA PRO A 194 -9.94 -27.30 -11.85
C PRO A 194 -11.26 -26.67 -12.32
N ILE A 195 -12.39 -27.33 -12.02
CA ILE A 195 -13.72 -26.78 -12.33
C ILE A 195 -14.03 -25.50 -11.56
N GLY A 196 -13.61 -25.39 -10.30
CA GLY A 196 -13.72 -24.17 -9.51
C GLY A 196 -12.89 -23.02 -10.06
N LYS A 197 -11.72 -23.31 -10.65
CA LYS A 197 -10.90 -22.30 -11.34
C LYS A 197 -11.61 -21.76 -12.58
N VAL A 198 -12.19 -22.65 -13.40
CA VAL A 198 -13.00 -22.27 -14.58
C VAL A 198 -14.20 -21.43 -14.16
N LEU A 199 -14.92 -21.85 -13.12
CA LEU A 199 -16.04 -21.08 -12.57
C LEU A 199 -15.61 -19.71 -12.03
N ALA A 200 -14.48 -19.63 -11.31
CA ALA A 200 -13.96 -18.35 -10.82
C ALA A 200 -13.60 -17.40 -11.98
N VAL A 201 -12.96 -17.91 -13.03
CA VAL A 201 -12.67 -17.12 -14.25
C VAL A 201 -13.98 -16.71 -14.94
N GLY A 202 -14.96 -17.61 -15.04
CA GLY A 202 -16.28 -17.32 -15.60
C GLY A 202 -17.02 -16.23 -14.83
N VAL A 203 -17.05 -16.32 -13.49
CA VAL A 203 -17.65 -15.29 -12.63
C VAL A 203 -16.91 -13.96 -12.78
N MET A 204 -15.57 -13.96 -12.79
CA MET A 204 -14.78 -12.75 -13.01
C MET A 204 -15.03 -12.15 -14.40
N ALA A 205 -15.22 -12.97 -15.43
CA ALA A 205 -15.55 -12.54 -16.78
C ALA A 205 -16.97 -11.96 -16.86
N ILE A 206 -17.95 -12.58 -16.19
CA ILE A 206 -19.33 -12.09 -16.10
C ILE A 206 -19.38 -10.77 -15.34
N VAL A 207 -18.75 -10.69 -14.16
CA VAL A 207 -18.63 -9.45 -13.38
C VAL A 207 -17.89 -8.39 -14.19
N GLY A 208 -16.82 -8.75 -14.89
CA GLY A 208 -16.10 -7.87 -15.80
C GLY A 208 -16.98 -7.36 -16.94
N TYR A 209 -17.80 -8.22 -17.55
CA TYR A 209 -18.73 -7.86 -18.62
C TYR A 209 -19.83 -6.91 -18.12
N PHE A 210 -20.47 -7.22 -16.99
CA PHE A 210 -21.45 -6.31 -16.38
C PHE A 210 -20.80 -4.99 -15.93
N ALA A 211 -19.56 -5.04 -15.46
CA ALA A 211 -18.79 -3.83 -15.17
C ALA A 211 -18.60 -3.00 -16.45
N LEU A 212 -18.19 -3.62 -17.57
CA LEU A 212 -17.99 -2.97 -18.89
C LEU A 212 -19.24 -2.28 -19.44
N GLU A 213 -20.41 -2.87 -19.27
CA GLU A 213 -21.70 -2.31 -19.74
C GLU A 213 -22.31 -1.29 -18.78
N SER A 214 -21.77 -1.17 -17.57
CA SER A 214 -22.30 -0.26 -16.56
C SER A 214 -21.71 1.15 -16.67
N SER A 215 -22.42 2.12 -16.10
CA SER A 215 -21.91 3.48 -15.85
C SER A 215 -20.60 3.50 -15.04
N TYR A 216 -20.28 2.39 -14.39
CA TYR A 216 -19.02 2.18 -13.67
C TYR A 216 -17.84 1.89 -14.60
N ALA A 217 -18.00 1.23 -15.75
CA ALA A 217 -16.92 1.14 -16.72
C ALA A 217 -16.63 2.46 -17.40
N GLN A 218 -17.64 3.28 -17.70
CA GLN A 218 -17.40 4.64 -18.18
C GLN A 218 -16.58 5.45 -17.16
N TYR A 219 -16.83 5.25 -15.86
CA TYR A 219 -16.03 5.84 -14.80
C TYR A 219 -14.60 5.27 -14.72
N ILE A 220 -14.42 3.94 -14.81
CA ILE A 220 -13.08 3.31 -14.84
C ILE A 220 -12.30 3.81 -16.04
N VAL A 221 -12.91 3.81 -17.22
CA VAL A 221 -12.31 4.33 -18.45
C VAL A 221 -11.99 5.81 -18.29
N GLY A 222 -12.89 6.62 -17.72
CA GLY A 222 -12.64 8.02 -17.41
C GLY A 222 -11.48 8.22 -16.43
N THR A 223 -11.38 7.40 -15.39
CA THR A 223 -10.31 7.44 -14.39
C THR A 223 -8.97 7.01 -14.98
N LEU A 224 -8.95 5.93 -15.77
CA LEU A 224 -7.76 5.47 -16.49
C LEU A 224 -7.32 6.50 -17.53
N SER A 225 -8.28 7.15 -18.21
CA SER A 225 -8.03 8.23 -19.17
C SER A 225 -7.49 9.48 -18.49
N TYR A 226 -8.05 9.86 -17.33
CA TYR A 226 -7.53 10.95 -16.50
C TYR A 226 -6.11 10.64 -16.03
N TYR A 227 -5.86 9.40 -15.57
CA TYR A 227 -4.51 8.99 -15.19
C TYR A 227 -3.56 8.90 -16.38
N ALA A 228 -4.05 8.63 -17.60
CA ALA A 228 -3.23 8.62 -18.82
C ALA A 228 -2.93 10.04 -19.32
N GLN A 229 -3.90 10.96 -19.26
CA GLN A 229 -3.70 12.38 -19.61
C GLN A 229 -2.80 13.09 -18.61
N THR A 230 -2.95 12.77 -17.32
CA THR A 230 -2.01 13.21 -16.29
C THR A 230 -0.74 12.36 -16.27
N ALA A 231 -0.67 11.24 -17.01
CA ALA A 231 0.54 10.43 -17.10
C ALA A 231 1.63 11.19 -17.84
N ASP A 232 1.38 11.99 -18.88
CA ASP A 232 2.47 12.73 -19.56
C ASP A 232 3.16 13.79 -18.67
N GLN A 233 2.52 14.24 -17.58
CA GLN A 233 3.15 15.04 -16.53
C GLN A 233 3.64 14.20 -15.33
N ARG A 234 3.15 12.96 -15.18
CA ARG A 234 3.46 12.03 -14.09
C ARG A 234 4.38 10.88 -14.53
N THR A 235 4.79 10.78 -15.78
CA THR A 235 5.86 9.93 -16.33
C THR A 235 7.21 10.50 -15.90
N SER A 236 7.29 10.99 -14.66
CA SER A 236 8.54 11.35 -14.04
C SER A 236 9.42 10.11 -14.05
N ASP A 237 10.70 10.29 -14.37
CA ASP A 237 11.74 9.26 -14.26
C ASP A 237 11.65 8.46 -12.95
N SER A 238 11.11 9.06 -11.88
CA SER A 238 10.81 8.41 -10.60
C SER A 238 9.89 7.18 -10.68
N PHE A 239 8.82 7.19 -11.49
CA PHE A 239 7.93 6.02 -11.63
C PHE A 239 8.60 4.91 -12.42
N LEU A 240 9.36 5.27 -13.46
CA LEU A 240 10.17 4.32 -14.20
C LEU A 240 11.26 3.72 -13.31
N LEU A 241 11.92 4.54 -12.49
CA LEU A 241 12.91 4.09 -11.53
C LEU A 241 12.28 3.18 -10.47
N LEU A 242 11.07 3.51 -9.97
CA LEU A 242 10.31 2.66 -9.05
C LEU A 242 9.90 1.33 -9.71
N TYR A 243 9.54 1.37 -10.98
CA TYR A 243 9.23 0.19 -11.75
C TYR A 243 10.45 -0.71 -11.92
N VAL A 244 11.57 -0.15 -12.37
CA VAL A 244 12.85 -0.86 -12.51
C VAL A 244 13.29 -1.42 -11.16
N ALA A 245 13.22 -0.63 -10.09
CA ALA A 245 13.50 -1.07 -8.72
C ALA A 245 12.66 -2.28 -8.32
N SER A 246 11.36 -2.24 -8.62
CA SER A 246 10.42 -3.32 -8.34
C SER A 246 10.70 -4.57 -9.17
N ILE A 247 11.02 -4.43 -10.46
CA ILE A 247 11.42 -5.55 -11.30
C ILE A 247 12.74 -6.15 -10.80
N LEU A 248 13.75 -5.34 -10.49
CA LEU A 248 15.02 -5.83 -9.93
C LEU A 248 14.80 -6.56 -8.61
N THR A 249 13.95 -6.03 -7.74
CA THR A 249 13.53 -6.69 -6.50
C THR A 249 12.97 -8.07 -6.78
N TYR A 250 12.06 -8.19 -7.74
CA TYR A 250 11.48 -9.46 -8.12
C TYR A 250 12.48 -10.43 -8.71
N LEU A 251 13.36 -9.96 -9.60
CA LEU A 251 14.40 -10.79 -10.19
C LEU A 251 15.36 -11.33 -9.11
N VAL A 252 15.73 -10.50 -8.14
CA VAL A 252 16.57 -10.89 -7.01
C VAL A 252 15.85 -11.90 -6.12
N LEU A 253 14.59 -11.63 -5.74
CA LEU A 253 13.79 -12.57 -4.94
C LEU A 253 13.59 -13.91 -5.65
N ALA A 254 13.32 -13.88 -6.96
CA ALA A 254 13.23 -15.07 -7.80
C ALA A 254 14.58 -15.81 -7.92
N ALA A 255 15.70 -15.09 -8.00
CA ALA A 255 17.03 -15.73 -8.08
C ALA A 255 17.37 -16.48 -6.78
N ILE A 256 17.05 -15.89 -5.62
CA ILE A 256 17.50 -16.40 -4.30
C ILE A 256 16.50 -17.33 -3.60
N SER A 257 15.20 -17.29 -3.95
CA SER A 257 14.15 -18.05 -3.25
C SER A 257 13.37 -18.96 -4.20
N ILE A 258 13.53 -20.28 -4.01
CA ILE A 258 12.73 -21.29 -4.75
C ILE A 258 11.25 -21.15 -4.42
N ASP A 259 10.94 -20.85 -3.15
CA ASP A 259 9.56 -20.65 -2.70
C ASP A 259 8.92 -19.48 -3.43
N PHE A 260 9.64 -18.38 -3.62
CA PHE A 260 9.16 -17.24 -4.41
C PHE A 260 8.88 -17.65 -5.87
N ARG A 261 9.81 -18.36 -6.53
CA ARG A 261 9.66 -18.79 -7.94
C ARG A 261 8.47 -19.71 -8.17
N LYS A 262 8.13 -20.57 -7.20
CA LYS A 262 7.05 -21.57 -7.35
C LYS A 262 5.71 -21.09 -6.79
N ASN A 263 5.64 -19.89 -6.23
CA ASN A 263 4.42 -19.40 -5.61
C ASN A 263 3.48 -18.76 -6.64
N PHE A 264 2.49 -19.53 -7.08
CA PHE A 264 1.51 -19.09 -8.09
C PHE A 264 0.83 -17.73 -7.77
N PRO A 265 0.31 -17.46 -6.55
CA PRO A 265 -0.24 -16.15 -6.20
C PRO A 265 0.71 -14.98 -6.46
N ILE A 266 1.98 -15.12 -6.07
CA ILE A 266 3.01 -14.09 -6.27
C ILE A 266 3.24 -13.85 -7.76
N LEU A 267 3.39 -14.92 -8.55
CA LEU A 267 3.59 -14.81 -10.00
C LEU A 267 2.41 -14.14 -10.71
N VAL A 268 1.17 -14.47 -10.34
CA VAL A 268 -0.03 -13.84 -10.90
C VAL A 268 -0.04 -12.35 -10.58
N LEU A 269 0.18 -11.97 -9.32
CA LEU A 269 0.19 -10.57 -8.91
C LEU A 269 1.34 -9.79 -9.58
N MET A 270 2.50 -10.41 -9.80
CA MET A 270 3.58 -9.82 -10.58
C MET A 270 3.18 -9.60 -12.04
N GLY A 271 2.51 -10.57 -12.68
CA GLY A 271 2.00 -10.42 -14.04
C GLY A 271 0.98 -9.28 -14.15
N VAL A 272 0.04 -9.20 -13.20
CA VAL A 272 -0.94 -8.11 -13.13
C VAL A 272 -0.24 -6.77 -12.89
N TYR A 273 0.77 -6.72 -12.01
CA TYR A 273 1.58 -5.53 -11.79
C TYR A 273 2.26 -5.04 -13.07
N VAL A 274 2.94 -5.92 -13.80
CA VAL A 274 3.62 -5.58 -15.06
C VAL A 274 2.61 -5.08 -16.09
N GLY A 275 1.52 -5.82 -16.32
CA GLY A 275 0.50 -5.43 -17.29
C GLY A 275 -0.17 -4.10 -16.93
N ALA A 276 -0.52 -3.91 -15.66
CA ALA A 276 -1.13 -2.67 -15.19
C ALA A 276 -0.17 -1.48 -15.30
N TYR A 277 1.13 -1.66 -15.06
CA TYR A 277 2.12 -0.59 -15.24
C TYR A 277 2.23 -0.15 -16.70
N GLN A 278 2.18 -1.09 -17.66
CA GLN A 278 2.22 -0.75 -19.09
C GLN A 278 0.98 0.03 -19.54
N ILE A 279 -0.17 -0.23 -18.92
CA ILE A 279 -1.40 0.55 -19.17
C ILE A 279 -1.32 1.90 -18.47
N ASN A 280 -0.89 1.91 -17.21
CA ASN A 280 -0.78 3.08 -16.38
C ASN A 280 0.25 2.92 -15.24
N PRO A 281 1.35 3.69 -15.24
CA PRO A 281 2.40 3.61 -14.21
C PRO A 281 1.91 3.81 -12.77
N VAL A 282 0.92 4.68 -12.56
CA VAL A 282 0.35 4.95 -11.23
C VAL A 282 -0.42 3.74 -10.74
N VAL A 283 -1.23 3.12 -11.60
CA VAL A 283 -1.97 1.90 -11.25
C VAL A 283 -1.01 0.75 -10.97
N GLY A 284 -0.02 0.53 -11.83
CA GLY A 284 1.00 -0.51 -11.64
C GLY A 284 1.71 -0.36 -10.29
N THR A 285 2.22 0.82 -9.98
CA THR A 285 2.94 1.05 -8.71
C THR A 285 2.06 0.86 -7.47
N ARG A 286 0.75 1.13 -7.55
CA ARG A 286 -0.23 0.83 -6.48
C ARG A 286 -0.49 -0.67 -6.27
N LEU A 287 -0.17 -1.53 -7.25
CA LEU A 287 -0.31 -2.98 -7.14
C LEU A 287 0.95 -3.67 -6.60
N PHE A 288 2.13 -3.01 -6.66
CA PHE A 288 3.37 -3.54 -6.10
C PHE A 288 3.24 -3.96 -4.63
N PRO A 289 2.59 -3.17 -3.74
CA PRO A 289 2.31 -3.60 -2.38
C PRO A 289 1.66 -4.98 -2.30
N LEU A 290 0.69 -5.31 -3.15
CA LEU A 290 -0.01 -6.60 -3.09
C LEU A 290 0.92 -7.81 -3.21
N VAL A 291 1.97 -7.69 -4.03
CA VAL A 291 2.96 -8.77 -4.19
C VAL A 291 3.73 -9.00 -2.90
N LEU A 292 4.12 -7.93 -2.21
CA LEU A 292 4.79 -8.02 -0.92
C LEU A 292 3.86 -8.52 0.19
N ILE A 293 2.58 -8.11 0.21
CA ILE A 293 1.57 -8.68 1.12
C ILE A 293 1.44 -10.19 0.89
N ALA A 294 1.40 -10.63 -0.36
CA ALA A 294 1.34 -12.05 -0.70
C ALA A 294 2.58 -12.82 -0.22
N CYS A 295 3.77 -12.22 -0.31
CA CYS A 295 5.00 -12.82 0.23
C CYS A 295 4.90 -13.07 1.74
N ILE A 296 4.37 -12.10 2.49
CA ILE A 296 4.11 -12.26 3.92
C ILE A 296 3.08 -13.37 4.17
N ALA A 297 1.96 -13.30 3.48
CA ALA A 297 0.83 -14.20 3.68
C ALA A 297 1.18 -15.66 3.36
N GLN A 298 2.06 -15.87 2.38
CA GLN A 298 2.59 -17.18 2.01
C GLN A 298 3.84 -17.58 2.84
N ARG A 299 4.29 -16.71 3.75
CA ARG A 299 5.47 -16.92 4.61
C ARG A 299 6.72 -17.29 3.81
N ILE A 300 6.94 -16.61 2.69
CA ILE A 300 8.13 -16.84 1.85
C ILE A 300 9.37 -16.58 2.70
N ASP A 301 10.22 -17.59 2.83
CA ASP A 301 11.51 -17.39 3.46
C ASP A 301 12.42 -16.66 2.47
N ILE A 302 12.74 -15.40 2.81
CA ILE A 302 13.76 -14.64 2.11
C ILE A 302 15.08 -14.99 2.81
N PRO A 303 16.02 -15.68 2.13
CA PRO A 303 17.28 -16.07 2.74
C PRO A 303 17.93 -14.90 3.46
N ARG A 304 18.64 -15.15 4.58
CA ARG A 304 19.37 -14.16 5.40
C ARG A 304 20.55 -13.47 4.66
N ARG A 305 20.43 -13.27 3.35
CA ARG A 305 21.43 -12.61 2.52
C ARG A 305 21.29 -11.10 2.71
N VAL A 306 22.10 -10.57 3.60
CA VAL A 306 22.36 -9.13 3.81
C VAL A 306 22.46 -8.33 2.50
N PRO A 307 23.07 -8.83 1.40
CA PRO A 307 23.13 -8.09 0.13
C PRO A 307 21.75 -7.72 -0.45
N VAL A 308 20.72 -8.53 -0.22
CA VAL A 308 19.38 -8.30 -0.77
C VAL A 308 18.69 -7.19 0.01
N THR A 309 18.78 -7.21 1.33
CA THR A 309 18.25 -6.13 2.17
C THR A 309 18.96 -4.80 1.88
N LEU A 310 20.27 -4.83 1.67
CA LEU A 310 21.05 -3.66 1.31
C LEU A 310 20.73 -3.16 -0.09
N LEU A 311 20.62 -4.03 -1.09
CA LEU A 311 20.24 -3.65 -2.45
C LEU A 311 18.85 -3.00 -2.47
N LEU A 312 17.89 -3.59 -1.77
CA LEU A 312 16.53 -3.05 -1.68
C LEU A 312 16.52 -1.70 -0.97
N ALA A 313 17.29 -1.53 0.11
CA ALA A 313 17.45 -0.24 0.76
C ALA A 313 18.09 0.79 -0.17
N LEU A 314 19.20 0.45 -0.83
CA LEU A 314 19.94 1.34 -1.72
C LEU A 314 19.15 1.74 -2.97
N VAL A 315 18.19 0.93 -3.40
CA VAL A 315 17.36 1.22 -4.58
C VAL A 315 16.10 1.99 -4.18
N TYR A 316 15.36 1.53 -3.17
CA TYR A 316 14.08 2.15 -2.82
C TYR A 316 14.24 3.47 -2.08
N VAL A 317 15.24 3.60 -1.21
CA VAL A 317 15.43 4.82 -0.43
C VAL A 317 15.64 6.03 -1.35
N PRO A 318 16.55 6.01 -2.36
CA PRO A 318 16.69 7.12 -3.30
C PRO A 318 15.46 7.37 -4.17
N VAL A 319 14.79 6.32 -4.66
CA VAL A 319 13.54 6.47 -5.45
C VAL A 319 12.48 7.22 -4.66
N TYR A 320 12.28 6.83 -3.40
CA TYR A 320 11.31 7.49 -2.54
C TYR A 320 11.74 8.90 -2.20
N PHE A 321 13.03 9.18 -2.03
CA PHE A 321 13.51 10.55 -1.85
C PHE A 321 13.21 11.45 -3.05
N VAL A 322 13.46 10.97 -4.28
CA VAL A 322 13.15 11.75 -5.50
C VAL A 322 11.64 12.00 -5.58
N ARG A 323 10.81 11.01 -5.25
CA ARG A 323 9.36 11.20 -5.30
C ARG A 323 8.84 12.11 -4.19
N PHE A 324 9.38 11.98 -2.99
CA PHE A 324 9.09 12.85 -1.86
C PHE A 324 9.48 14.30 -2.18
N HIS A 325 10.59 14.49 -2.89
CA HIS A 325 11.02 15.79 -3.41
C HIS A 325 9.99 16.38 -4.35
N GLN A 326 9.53 15.63 -5.34
CA GLN A 326 8.52 16.09 -6.30
C GLN A 326 7.21 16.47 -5.60
N VAL A 327 6.76 15.65 -4.65
CA VAL A 327 5.55 15.94 -3.85
C VAL A 327 5.71 17.24 -3.06
N LEU A 328 6.86 17.45 -2.41
CA LEU A 328 7.12 18.65 -1.61
C LEU A 328 7.43 19.89 -2.45
N SER A 329 8.02 19.75 -3.64
CA SER A 329 8.34 20.86 -4.52
C SER A 329 7.15 21.36 -5.33
N GLY A 330 6.00 20.67 -5.26
CA GLY A 330 4.82 21.00 -6.04
C GLY A 330 5.01 20.77 -7.55
N VAL A 331 6.04 20.02 -7.94
CA VAL A 331 6.32 19.63 -9.33
C VAL A 331 5.50 18.38 -9.65
#